data_AF-M6RGC0-F1
#
_entry.id   AF-M6RGC0-F1
#
_cell.length_a   1.000
_cell.length_b   1.000
_cell.length_c   1.000
_cell.angle_alpha   90.00
_cell.angle_beta   90.00
_cell.angle_gamma   90.00
#
_symmetry.space_group_name_H-M   'P 1'
#
loop_
_entity.id
_entity.type
_entity.pdbx_description
1 polymer ?
#
loop_
_entity_poly.entity_id
_entity_poly.type
_entity_poly.pdbx_seq_one_letter_code
_entity_poly.pdbx_strand_id
1 'polypeptide(L)'
;MAAKTFSKTKIKKGKPSTKSNTKKQTKLKITSSGIKLSKSFFNPKNPLPVIYQPNSTTQKSKQTLIQWIKTNKRVLTDDLKQYGAILFRGFEIISPQDFEEVILNIDSNLKNNYLGTSPRNQVTKYTFTATELPSAYPIMQHAEMSFLDSPPKKLFFYCGKAPGKFGETPITDLRKVLKEIPTHIREKFEKEKFDILEFITDLLTNPVFNFGKPNVGTKCSKQKIKTKLKKLLKNRILK
;
A
#
# COMPACT_ATOMS: atom_id res chain seq x y z
N MET A 1 5.37 0.27 4.72
CA MET A 1 4.47 -0.57 3.90
C MET A 1 4.23 -1.91 4.59
N ALA A 2 3.07 -2.53 4.36
CA ALA A 2 2.59 -3.70 5.11
C ALA A 2 1.83 -4.75 4.27
N ALA A 3 2.41 -5.93 4.00
CA ALA A 3 1.80 -7.04 3.26
C ALA A 3 1.52 -8.32 4.10
N LYS A 4 0.33 -8.91 3.94
CA LYS A 4 -0.25 -10.01 4.73
C LYS A 4 0.05 -11.42 4.17
N THR A 5 0.32 -12.36 5.08
CA THR A 5 0.15 -13.82 4.91
C THR A 5 -0.41 -14.42 6.21
N PHE A 6 -1.28 -15.43 6.09
CA PHE A 6 -2.04 -16.04 7.19
C PHE A 6 -1.29 -17.24 7.81
N SER A 7 -1.32 -17.34 9.15
CA SER A 7 -1.32 -18.62 9.87
C SER A 7 -2.05 -18.47 11.21
N LYS A 8 -2.82 -19.49 11.58
CA LYS A 8 -3.70 -19.54 12.76
C LYS A 8 -2.91 -20.00 13.99
N THR A 9 -3.08 -19.33 15.13
CA THR A 9 -2.75 -19.94 16.44
C THR A 9 -3.77 -19.53 17.51
N LYS A 10 -4.35 -20.54 18.17
CA LYS A 10 -5.24 -20.43 19.34
C LYS A 10 -4.42 -20.10 20.59
N ILE A 11 -4.87 -19.17 21.44
CA ILE A 11 -4.35 -19.00 22.82
C ILE A 11 -5.53 -18.89 23.80
N LYS A 12 -5.41 -19.64 24.90
CA LYS A 12 -6.36 -19.81 26.00
C LYS A 12 -6.37 -18.61 26.96
N LYS A 13 -7.51 -18.43 27.63
CA LYS A 13 -7.82 -17.39 28.64
C LYS A 13 -7.07 -17.62 29.97
N GLY A 14 -6.66 -16.52 30.60
CA GLY A 14 -6.33 -16.43 32.03
C GLY A 14 -6.72 -15.05 32.57
N LYS A 15 -7.53 -15.03 33.64
CA LYS A 15 -7.95 -13.85 34.41
C LYS A 15 -6.91 -13.63 35.54
N PRO A 16 -6.72 -12.40 36.03
CA PRO A 16 -7.37 -12.09 37.31
C PRO A 16 -7.89 -10.66 37.44
N SER A 17 -8.79 -10.55 38.41
CA SER A 17 -9.54 -9.40 38.89
C SER A 17 -8.77 -8.57 39.91
N THR A 18 -8.99 -7.26 39.93
CA THR A 18 -9.06 -6.47 41.17
C THR A 18 -9.87 -5.19 40.98
N LYS A 19 -10.65 -4.87 42.02
CA LYS A 19 -11.70 -3.85 42.16
C LYS A 19 -11.10 -2.43 42.31
N SER A 20 -11.60 -1.46 41.54
CA SER A 20 -12.48 -0.35 41.95
C SER A 20 -11.78 0.86 42.58
N ASN A 21 -11.94 2.04 41.96
CA ASN A 21 -12.39 3.22 42.69
C ASN A 21 -13.00 4.27 41.75
N THR A 22 -14.22 4.65 42.11
CA THR A 22 -15.20 5.42 41.36
C THR A 22 -14.91 6.91 41.55
N LYS A 23 -14.54 7.63 40.49
CA LYS A 23 -14.68 9.09 40.42
C LYS A 23 -15.80 9.40 39.43
N LYS A 24 -16.90 9.96 39.95
CA LYS A 24 -18.01 10.53 39.17
C LYS A 24 -17.46 11.59 38.24
N GLN A 25 -17.23 11.22 36.98
CA GLN A 25 -17.12 12.19 35.89
C GLN A 25 -18.51 12.44 35.34
N THR A 26 -18.92 13.69 35.45
CA THR A 26 -20.09 14.28 34.83
C THR A 26 -20.15 13.90 33.35
N LYS A 27 -21.14 13.05 33.03
CA LYS A 27 -21.39 12.52 31.70
C LYS A 27 -21.97 13.64 30.84
N LEU A 28 -21.10 14.38 30.15
CA LEU A 28 -21.53 15.22 29.03
C LEU A 28 -22.22 14.30 28.02
N LYS A 29 -23.54 14.44 27.89
CA LYS A 29 -24.34 13.83 26.83
C LYS A 29 -23.86 14.42 25.50
N ILE A 30 -22.88 13.77 24.88
CA ILE A 30 -22.58 13.99 23.46
C ILE A 30 -23.74 13.36 22.71
N THR A 31 -24.71 14.19 22.34
CA THR A 31 -25.72 13.87 21.35
C THR A 31 -25.01 13.41 20.08
N SER A 32 -25.29 12.17 19.66
CA SER A 32 -24.64 11.48 18.56
C SER A 32 -25.07 12.02 17.20
N SER A 33 -24.78 13.28 16.91
CA SER A 33 -24.57 13.71 15.52
C SER A 33 -23.17 13.22 15.14
N GLY A 34 -23.08 12.00 14.58
CA GLY A 34 -21.81 11.41 14.17
C GLY A 34 -20.98 12.39 13.34
N ILE A 35 -19.65 12.38 13.51
CA ILE A 35 -18.74 13.23 12.74
C ILE A 35 -19.06 13.01 11.26
N LYS A 36 -19.39 14.07 10.53
CA LYS A 36 -19.59 14.04 9.08
C LYS A 36 -18.41 14.72 8.41
N LEU A 37 -17.79 14.04 7.46
CA LEU A 37 -16.79 14.59 6.55
C LEU A 37 -17.42 14.82 5.18
N SER A 38 -16.90 15.77 4.41
CA SER A 38 -17.28 15.92 3.01
C SER A 38 -16.63 14.82 2.17
N LYS A 39 -17.37 14.37 1.14
CA LYS A 39 -16.94 13.37 0.16
C LYS A 39 -16.97 14.00 -1.23
N SER A 40 -15.86 13.99 -1.94
CA SER A 40 -15.72 14.64 -3.25
C SER A 40 -14.75 13.87 -4.16
N PHE A 41 -14.53 14.37 -5.37
CA PHE A 41 -13.61 13.82 -6.37
C PHE A 41 -12.88 14.95 -7.08
N PHE A 42 -11.66 14.73 -7.57
CA PHE A 42 -11.00 15.70 -8.46
C PHE A 42 -11.75 15.86 -9.79
N ASN A 43 -12.22 14.74 -10.34
CA ASN A 43 -12.99 14.70 -11.57
C ASN A 43 -14.17 13.72 -11.39
N PRO A 44 -15.42 14.19 -11.41
CA PRO A 44 -16.59 13.33 -11.29
C PRO A 44 -16.69 12.23 -12.37
N LYS A 45 -16.14 12.46 -13.58
CA LYS A 45 -16.12 11.46 -14.67
C LYS A 45 -15.06 10.38 -14.44
N ASN A 46 -14.05 10.64 -13.62
CA ASN A 46 -13.04 9.68 -13.23
C ASN A 46 -12.86 9.70 -11.70
N PRO A 47 -13.75 9.02 -10.95
CA PRO A 47 -13.80 9.12 -9.50
C PRO A 47 -12.68 8.30 -8.81
N LEU A 48 -11.42 8.63 -9.10
CA LEU A 48 -10.21 8.05 -8.52
C LEU A 48 -9.21 9.19 -8.22
N PRO A 49 -8.79 9.37 -6.95
CA PRO A 49 -9.34 8.81 -5.73
C PRO A 49 -10.66 9.47 -5.31
N VAL A 50 -11.42 8.82 -4.44
CA VAL A 50 -12.44 9.51 -3.63
C VAL A 50 -11.76 10.30 -2.51
N ILE A 51 -12.22 11.52 -2.26
CA ILE A 51 -11.58 12.45 -1.34
C ILE A 51 -12.49 12.68 -0.13
N TYR A 52 -11.93 12.53 1.07
CA TYR A 52 -12.57 12.89 2.34
C TYR A 52 -11.88 14.10 2.97
N GLN A 53 -12.67 15.11 3.34
CA GLN A 53 -12.17 16.36 3.93
C GLN A 53 -12.97 16.76 5.19
N PRO A 54 -12.35 17.46 6.16
CA PRO A 54 -13.08 18.05 7.26
C PRO A 54 -14.01 19.16 6.75
N ASN A 55 -15.21 19.28 7.35
CA ASN A 55 -16.19 20.31 6.98
C ASN A 55 -15.97 21.64 7.69
N SER A 56 -15.08 21.69 8.68
CA SER A 56 -14.75 22.89 9.45
C SER A 56 -13.35 22.80 10.04
N THR A 57 -12.81 23.94 10.45
CA THR A 57 -11.48 24.02 11.08
C THR A 57 -11.37 23.19 12.35
N THR A 58 -12.46 23.06 13.12
CA THR A 58 -12.48 22.27 14.36
C THR A 58 -12.45 20.76 14.13
N GLN A 59 -12.64 20.30 12.89
CA GLN A 59 -12.64 18.88 12.51
C GLN A 59 -11.31 18.40 11.92
N LYS A 60 -10.29 19.25 11.86
CA LYS A 60 -9.01 18.91 11.22
C LYS A 60 -8.14 17.96 12.05
N SER A 61 -8.42 17.81 13.35
CA SER A 61 -7.55 17.04 14.24
C SER A 61 -7.45 15.56 13.87
N LYS A 62 -6.27 14.96 14.15
CA LYS A 62 -6.02 13.52 14.02
C LYS A 62 -7.11 12.68 14.70
N GLN A 63 -7.51 13.05 15.92
CA GLN A 63 -8.51 12.32 16.70
C GLN A 63 -9.88 12.31 16.01
N THR A 64 -10.26 13.42 15.36
CA THR A 64 -11.50 13.49 14.57
C THR A 64 -11.46 12.49 13.42
N LEU A 65 -10.34 12.43 12.68
CA LEU A 65 -10.15 11.48 11.59
C LEU A 65 -10.21 10.03 12.08
N ILE A 66 -9.49 9.70 13.16
CA ILE A 66 -9.52 8.35 13.75
C ILE A 66 -10.93 7.95 14.19
N GLN A 67 -11.66 8.86 14.84
CA GLN A 67 -13.01 8.59 15.30
C GLN A 67 -13.99 8.39 14.12
N TRP A 68 -13.82 9.17 13.07
CA TRP A 68 -14.57 9.00 11.83
C TRP A 68 -14.26 7.65 11.16
N ILE A 69 -12.99 7.27 11.03
CA ILE A 69 -12.57 5.98 10.48
C ILE A 69 -13.19 4.81 11.26
N LYS A 70 -13.15 4.86 12.60
CA LYS A 70 -13.71 3.81 13.47
C LYS A 70 -15.21 3.60 13.24
N THR A 71 -15.95 4.68 13.03
CA THR A 71 -17.40 4.66 12.83
C THR A 71 -17.81 4.38 11.38
N ASN A 72 -16.92 4.58 10.41
CA ASN A 72 -17.21 4.48 8.97
C ASN A 72 -16.43 3.36 8.25
N LYS A 73 -16.00 2.30 8.95
CA LYS A 73 -15.20 1.20 8.36
C LYS A 73 -15.84 0.53 7.15
N ARG A 74 -17.18 0.37 7.16
CA ARG A 74 -17.92 -0.21 6.04
C ARG A 74 -17.85 0.72 4.82
N VAL A 75 -18.14 2.00 5.01
CA VAL A 75 -18.04 3.03 3.96
C VAL A 75 -16.66 3.03 3.34
N LEU A 76 -15.60 3.01 4.16
CA LEU A 76 -14.22 2.94 3.65
C LEU A 76 -13.93 1.69 2.84
N THR A 77 -14.46 0.54 3.26
CA THR A 77 -14.28 -0.72 2.53
C THR A 77 -15.00 -0.70 1.19
N ASP A 78 -16.23 -0.20 1.17
CA ASP A 78 -17.06 -0.15 -0.02
C ASP A 78 -16.52 0.88 -1.03
N ASP A 79 -16.12 2.05 -0.55
CA ASP A 79 -15.47 3.07 -1.36
C ASP A 79 -14.13 2.61 -1.93
N LEU A 80 -13.30 1.93 -1.15
CA LEU A 80 -12.02 1.43 -1.66
C LEU A 80 -12.23 0.39 -2.78
N LYS A 81 -13.24 -0.48 -2.65
CA LYS A 81 -13.61 -1.45 -3.68
C LYS A 81 -14.15 -0.77 -4.94
N GLN A 82 -14.99 0.25 -4.77
CA GLN A 82 -15.62 0.97 -5.87
C GLN A 82 -14.59 1.82 -6.63
N TYR A 83 -13.93 2.73 -5.90
CA TYR A 83 -13.11 3.80 -6.47
C TYR A 83 -11.63 3.43 -6.60
N GLY A 84 -11.14 2.41 -5.89
CA GLY A 84 -9.76 1.93 -5.97
C GLY A 84 -8.77 2.65 -5.05
N ALA A 85 -8.99 3.93 -4.73
CA ALA A 85 -8.18 4.68 -3.77
C ALA A 85 -8.99 5.73 -3.01
N ILE A 86 -8.55 6.03 -1.79
CA ILE A 86 -9.14 7.02 -0.89
C ILE A 86 -8.06 8.02 -0.49
N LEU A 87 -8.36 9.31 -0.59
CA LEU A 87 -7.50 10.41 -0.16
C LEU A 87 -8.14 11.12 1.04
N PHE A 88 -7.47 11.12 2.19
CA PHE A 88 -7.81 12.00 3.30
C PHE A 88 -7.02 13.30 3.16
N ARG A 89 -7.71 14.43 3.05
CA ARG A 89 -7.09 15.74 2.79
C ARG A 89 -7.57 16.80 3.79
N GLY A 90 -6.63 17.63 4.25
CA GLY A 90 -6.92 18.75 5.15
C GLY A 90 -6.94 18.39 6.64
N PHE A 91 -6.41 17.23 7.02
CA PHE A 91 -6.24 16.83 8.41
C PHE A 91 -4.84 17.17 8.93
N GLU A 92 -4.74 17.42 10.23
CA GLU A 92 -3.51 17.72 10.95
C GLU A 92 -2.75 16.43 11.30
N ILE A 93 -2.24 15.77 10.25
CA ILE A 93 -1.32 14.64 10.36
C ILE A 93 0.07 15.20 10.07
N ILE A 94 0.83 15.52 11.13
CA ILE A 94 2.07 16.30 11.01
C ILE A 94 3.33 15.43 11.13
N SER A 95 3.18 14.19 11.59
CA SER A 95 4.30 13.28 11.83
C SER A 95 4.07 11.87 11.24
N PRO A 96 5.15 11.13 10.96
CA PRO A 96 5.07 9.70 10.65
C PRO A 96 4.34 8.87 11.73
N GLN A 97 4.43 9.29 13.00
CA GLN A 97 3.77 8.66 14.14
C GLN A 97 2.25 8.88 14.09
N ASP A 98 1.81 10.09 13.78
CA ASP A 98 0.39 10.40 13.57
C ASP A 98 -0.18 9.60 12.41
N PHE A 99 0.58 9.51 11.32
CA PHE A 99 0.21 8.71 10.17
C PHE A 99 0.07 7.23 10.53
N GLU A 100 1.05 6.64 11.22
CA GLU A 100 0.98 5.24 11.68
C GLU A 100 -0.25 4.98 12.55
N GLU A 101 -0.55 5.87 13.48
CA GLU A 101 -1.73 5.75 14.35
C GLU A 101 -3.04 5.77 13.55
N VAL A 102 -3.16 6.64 12.55
CA VAL A 102 -4.32 6.69 11.66
C VAL A 102 -4.48 5.39 10.87
N ILE A 103 -3.42 4.92 10.20
CA ILE A 103 -3.53 3.74 9.32
C ILE A 103 -3.80 2.45 10.11
N LEU A 104 -3.34 2.34 11.36
CA LEU A 104 -3.68 1.21 12.25
C LEU A 104 -5.18 1.13 12.57
N ASN A 105 -5.89 2.25 12.51
CA ASN A 105 -7.36 2.28 12.69
C ASN A 105 -8.11 1.87 11.41
N ILE A 106 -7.47 1.98 10.24
CA ILE A 106 -7.99 1.52 8.95
C ILE A 106 -7.72 0.02 8.80
N ASP A 107 -6.50 -0.43 9.06
CA ASP A 107 -6.10 -1.83 9.03
C ASP A 107 -5.18 -2.15 10.21
N SER A 108 -5.68 -2.95 11.15
CA SER A 108 -4.91 -3.31 12.36
C SER A 108 -3.83 -4.36 12.09
N ASN A 109 -3.80 -4.97 10.90
CA ASN A 109 -2.89 -6.05 10.55
C ASN A 109 -1.75 -5.56 9.65
N LEU A 110 -1.15 -4.42 10.01
CA LEU A 110 0.04 -3.92 9.35
C LEU A 110 1.21 -4.89 9.55
N LYS A 111 2.13 -4.83 8.59
CA LYS A 111 3.27 -5.71 8.41
C LYS A 111 4.44 -4.79 8.08
N ASN A 112 5.64 -5.25 8.33
CA ASN A 112 6.85 -4.45 8.18
C ASN A 112 7.98 -5.25 7.52
N ASN A 113 7.65 -6.46 7.05
CA ASN A 113 8.53 -7.26 6.23
C ASN A 113 8.40 -6.81 4.77
N TYR A 114 9.28 -5.92 4.35
CA TYR A 114 9.36 -5.46 2.97
C TYR A 114 10.24 -6.43 2.17
N LEU A 115 9.68 -6.99 1.09
CA LEU A 115 10.34 -7.97 0.22
C LEU A 115 10.66 -7.38 -1.16
N GLY A 116 10.58 -6.06 -1.31
CA GLY A 116 10.92 -5.38 -2.55
C GLY A 116 12.42 -5.14 -2.68
N THR A 117 12.84 -4.70 -3.87
CA THR A 117 14.25 -4.58 -4.24
C THR A 117 14.86 -3.23 -3.86
N SER A 118 14.06 -2.16 -3.72
CA SER A 118 14.59 -0.84 -3.36
C SER A 118 14.88 -0.68 -1.85
N PRO A 119 16.02 -0.08 -1.44
CA PRO A 119 16.30 0.17 -0.03
C PRO A 119 15.28 1.17 0.52
N ARG A 120 14.92 1.00 1.79
CA ARG A 120 14.01 1.91 2.50
C ARG A 120 14.48 2.11 3.93
N ASN A 121 14.40 3.34 4.41
CA ASN A 121 14.71 3.66 5.79
C ASN A 121 13.43 3.52 6.63
N GLN A 122 13.51 2.73 7.69
CA GLN A 122 12.41 2.59 8.64
C GLN A 122 12.30 3.87 9.49
N VAL A 123 11.10 4.46 9.55
CA VAL A 123 10.84 5.71 10.32
C VAL A 123 10.04 5.41 11.58
N THR A 124 9.08 4.49 11.50
CA THR A 124 8.29 3.97 12.63
C THR A 124 8.17 2.45 12.51
N LYS A 125 7.30 1.78 13.28
CA LYS A 125 7.18 0.32 13.20
C LYS A 125 6.69 -0.18 11.83
N TYR A 126 5.80 0.58 11.18
CA TYR A 126 5.13 0.22 9.93
C TYR A 126 5.30 1.27 8.82
N THR A 127 5.86 2.45 9.14
CA THR A 127 6.16 3.53 8.19
C THR A 127 7.64 3.52 7.81
N PHE A 128 7.88 3.66 6.52
CA PHE A 128 9.20 3.65 5.89
C PHE A 128 9.26 4.80 4.89
N THR A 129 10.45 5.31 4.60
CA THR A 129 10.64 6.24 3.49
C THR A 129 10.33 5.55 2.15
N ALA A 130 9.93 6.35 1.17
CA ALA A 130 9.82 5.88 -0.21
C ALA A 130 11.23 5.66 -0.81
N THR A 131 11.29 4.99 -1.96
CA THR A 131 12.55 4.81 -2.68
C THR A 131 13.17 6.16 -3.01
N GLU A 132 14.44 6.33 -2.66
CA GLU A 132 15.24 7.50 -2.99
C GLU A 132 15.86 7.31 -4.38
N LEU A 133 15.08 7.56 -5.43
CA LEU A 133 15.63 7.78 -6.78
C LEU A 133 15.92 9.27 -6.97
N PRO A 134 16.89 9.64 -7.84
CA PRO A 134 17.08 11.04 -8.18
C PRO A 134 15.79 11.64 -8.72
N SER A 135 15.45 12.86 -8.29
CA SER A 135 14.15 13.49 -8.54
C SER A 135 13.81 13.69 -10.02
N ALA A 136 14.80 13.61 -10.92
CA ALA A 136 14.62 13.71 -12.36
C ALA A 136 14.03 12.44 -13.01
N TYR A 137 14.05 11.29 -12.32
CA TYR A 137 13.64 10.02 -12.92
C TYR A 137 12.18 9.68 -12.59
N PRO A 138 11.30 9.53 -13.61
CA PRO A 138 9.94 9.07 -13.38
C PRO A 138 9.94 7.58 -13.01
N ILE A 139 9.12 7.22 -12.02
CA ILE A 139 8.84 5.84 -11.68
C ILE A 139 7.68 5.36 -12.58
N MET A 140 7.95 4.32 -13.37
CA MET A 140 6.95 3.71 -14.25
C MET A 140 5.79 3.13 -13.44
N GLN A 141 4.57 3.17 -14.01
CA GLN A 141 3.41 2.60 -13.36
C GLN A 141 3.54 1.09 -13.19
N HIS A 142 3.26 0.60 -11.99
CA HIS A 142 3.30 -0.81 -11.65
C HIS A 142 2.37 -1.12 -10.48
N ALA A 143 2.03 -2.39 -10.31
CA ALA A 143 1.39 -2.86 -9.09
C ALA A 143 2.47 -3.25 -8.08
N GLU A 144 2.36 -2.76 -6.84
CA GLU A 144 3.37 -2.95 -5.80
C GLU A 144 3.66 -4.45 -5.58
N MET A 145 4.92 -4.84 -5.75
CA MET A 145 5.42 -6.20 -5.54
C MET A 145 4.60 -7.30 -6.27
N SER A 146 4.10 -7.02 -7.48
CA SER A 146 3.28 -7.96 -8.26
C SER A 146 3.98 -9.28 -8.64
N PHE A 147 5.30 -9.34 -8.46
CA PHE A 147 6.12 -10.54 -8.66
C PHE A 147 6.09 -11.52 -7.47
N LEU A 148 5.49 -11.15 -6.33
CA LEU A 148 5.31 -12.03 -5.19
C LEU A 148 4.06 -12.90 -5.34
N ASP A 149 4.09 -14.12 -4.78
CA ASP A 149 2.91 -15.01 -4.74
C ASP A 149 1.71 -14.38 -4.00
N SER A 150 1.99 -13.53 -3.01
CA SER A 150 0.98 -12.84 -2.20
C SER A 150 1.32 -11.36 -2.05
N PRO A 151 1.03 -10.53 -3.08
CA PRO A 151 1.32 -9.11 -3.06
C PRO A 151 0.45 -8.35 -2.03
N PRO A 152 0.88 -7.14 -1.60
CA PRO A 152 0.09 -6.30 -0.72
C PRO A 152 -1.26 -5.93 -1.35
N LYS A 153 -2.33 -6.08 -0.58
CA LYS A 153 -3.69 -5.72 -1.03
C LYS A 153 -4.03 -4.25 -0.83
N LYS A 154 -3.28 -3.55 0.02
CA LYS A 154 -3.48 -2.14 0.36
C LYS A 154 -2.11 -1.50 0.50
N LEU A 155 -2.05 -0.24 0.08
CA LEU A 155 -0.88 0.60 0.22
C LEU A 155 -1.33 1.96 0.78
N PHE A 156 -0.52 2.51 1.69
CA PHE A 156 -0.79 3.80 2.33
C PHE A 156 0.37 4.74 2.07
N PHE A 157 0.05 5.98 1.70
CA PHE A 157 1.02 7.04 1.46
C PHE A 157 0.78 8.21 2.41
N TYR A 158 1.85 8.87 2.80
CA TYR A 158 1.85 10.06 3.63
C TYR A 158 2.80 11.10 3.04
N CYS A 159 2.30 12.32 2.91
CA CYS A 159 3.09 13.47 2.46
C CYS A 159 3.46 14.32 3.68
N GLY A 160 4.65 14.08 4.25
CA GLY A 160 5.17 14.89 5.35
C GLY A 160 5.65 16.28 4.92
N LYS A 161 6.17 16.39 3.69
CA LYS A 161 6.55 17.67 3.07
C LYS A 161 6.09 17.66 1.62
N ALA A 162 5.22 18.60 1.26
CA ALA A 162 4.78 18.74 -0.11
C ALA A 162 5.94 19.24 -1.00
N PRO A 163 6.15 18.65 -2.18
CA PRO A 163 7.12 19.16 -3.15
C PRO A 163 6.67 20.53 -3.68
N GLY A 164 7.62 21.41 -3.97
CA GLY A 164 7.30 22.72 -4.59
C GLY A 164 6.90 22.61 -6.07
N LYS A 165 7.40 21.58 -6.77
CA LYS A 165 7.07 21.25 -8.16
C LYS A 165 7.28 19.75 -8.38
N PHE A 166 6.42 19.12 -9.19
CA PHE A 166 6.44 17.67 -9.47
C PHE A 166 6.34 16.82 -8.19
N GLY A 167 6.75 15.55 -8.24
CA GLY A 167 6.77 14.67 -7.08
C GLY A 167 5.39 14.17 -6.67
N GLU A 168 4.38 14.31 -7.52
CA GLU A 168 3.12 13.61 -7.29
C GLU A 168 3.34 12.08 -7.31
N THR A 169 2.40 11.35 -6.73
CA THR A 169 2.31 9.89 -6.89
C THR A 169 1.10 9.59 -7.77
N PRO A 170 1.27 9.50 -9.11
CA PRO A 170 0.18 9.17 -10.00
C PRO A 170 -0.38 7.79 -9.68
N ILE A 171 -1.71 7.66 -9.70
CA ILE A 171 -2.39 6.39 -9.53
C ILE A 171 -3.30 6.11 -10.72
N THR A 172 -3.39 4.84 -11.10
CA THR A 172 -4.11 4.40 -12.30
C THR A 172 -5.09 3.29 -11.96
N ASP A 173 -6.29 3.36 -12.53
CA ASP A 173 -7.26 2.27 -12.46
C ASP A 173 -6.87 1.15 -13.44
N LEU A 174 -6.13 0.15 -12.95
CA LEU A 174 -5.73 -1.00 -13.77
C LEU A 174 -6.92 -1.79 -14.33
N ARG A 175 -8.13 -1.67 -13.76
CA ARG A 175 -9.35 -2.29 -14.32
C ARG A 175 -9.77 -1.61 -15.61
N LYS A 176 -9.61 -0.28 -15.71
CA LYS A 176 -9.87 0.48 -16.94
C LYS A 176 -8.80 0.17 -17.99
N VAL A 177 -7.53 0.16 -17.58
CA VAL A 177 -6.42 -0.23 -18.45
C VAL A 177 -6.66 -1.62 -19.05
N LEU A 178 -7.03 -2.60 -18.22
CA LEU A 178 -7.36 -3.94 -18.70
C LEU A 178 -8.49 -3.93 -19.73
N LYS A 179 -9.55 -3.12 -19.53
CA LYS A 179 -10.66 -3.01 -20.48
C LYS A 179 -10.24 -2.38 -21.82
N GLU A 180 -9.31 -1.44 -21.79
CA GLU A 180 -8.80 -0.74 -22.97
C GLU A 180 -7.79 -1.56 -23.79
N ILE A 181 -7.09 -2.52 -23.17
CA ILE A 181 -6.19 -3.42 -23.89
C ILE A 181 -7.00 -4.22 -24.94
N PRO A 182 -6.55 -4.25 -26.22
CA PRO A 182 -7.21 -5.01 -27.28
C PRO A 182 -7.44 -6.48 -26.90
N THR A 183 -8.63 -7.01 -27.21
CA THR A 183 -9.03 -8.37 -26.79
C THR A 183 -8.02 -9.45 -27.19
N HIS A 184 -7.50 -9.39 -28.43
CA HIS A 184 -6.52 -10.37 -28.91
C HIS A 184 -5.21 -10.36 -28.10
N ILE A 185 -4.82 -9.22 -27.52
CA ILE A 185 -3.67 -9.12 -26.62
C ILE A 185 -4.00 -9.77 -25.29
N ARG A 186 -5.16 -9.46 -24.69
CA ARG A 186 -5.60 -10.06 -23.42
C ARG A 186 -5.67 -11.59 -23.51
N GLU A 187 -6.33 -12.10 -24.54
CA GLU A 187 -6.48 -13.54 -24.78
C GLU A 187 -5.13 -14.23 -24.92
N LYS A 188 -4.17 -13.58 -25.59
CA LYS A 188 -2.80 -14.10 -25.68
C LYS A 188 -2.13 -14.20 -24.31
N PHE A 189 -2.23 -13.16 -23.48
CA PHE A 189 -1.67 -13.17 -22.12
C PHE A 189 -2.38 -14.16 -21.18
N GLU A 190 -3.67 -14.43 -21.37
CA GLU A 190 -4.42 -15.41 -20.59
C GLU A 190 -4.09 -16.85 -21.00
N LYS A 191 -3.86 -17.10 -22.29
CA LYS A 191 -3.53 -18.42 -22.84
C LYS A 191 -2.06 -18.79 -22.65
N GLU A 192 -1.15 -17.82 -22.80
CA GLU A 192 0.28 -18.04 -22.74
C GLU A 192 0.84 -17.74 -21.34
N LYS A 193 1.71 -18.60 -20.83
CA LYS A 193 2.51 -18.27 -19.64
C LYS A 193 3.65 -17.35 -20.06
N PHE A 194 3.85 -16.26 -19.32
CA PHE A 194 5.00 -15.39 -19.48
C PHE A 194 5.91 -15.47 -18.25
N ASP A 195 7.22 -15.48 -18.49
CA ASP A 195 8.23 -15.41 -17.45
C ASP A 195 8.74 -13.96 -17.37
N ILE A 196 8.67 -13.33 -16.20
CA ILE A 196 9.40 -12.09 -15.92
C ILE A 196 10.80 -12.49 -15.45
N LEU A 197 11.83 -12.04 -16.17
CA LEU A 197 13.22 -12.29 -15.86
C LEU A 197 13.89 -10.96 -15.51
N GLU A 198 14.23 -10.78 -14.24
CA GLU A 198 15.01 -9.63 -13.78
C GLU A 198 16.49 -10.03 -13.68
N PHE A 199 17.35 -9.31 -14.42
CA PHE A 199 18.79 -9.49 -14.33
C PHE A 199 19.37 -8.47 -13.35
N ILE A 200 19.70 -8.94 -12.16
CA ILE A 200 20.45 -8.14 -11.19
C ILE A 200 21.93 -8.40 -11.45
N THR A 201 22.56 -7.53 -12.25
CA THR A 201 24.02 -7.50 -12.43
C THR A 201 24.60 -6.39 -11.58
N ASP A 202 24.81 -6.65 -10.30
CA ASP A 202 26.06 -6.39 -9.58
C ASP A 202 25.92 -6.73 -8.09
N LEU A 203 27.05 -6.74 -7.36
CA LEU A 203 27.28 -6.93 -5.92
C LEU A 203 28.11 -8.17 -5.56
N LEU A 204 29.29 -8.33 -6.18
CA LEU A 204 30.36 -9.17 -5.62
C LEU A 204 31.31 -8.44 -4.67
N THR A 205 31.13 -7.14 -4.37
CA THR A 205 32.07 -6.45 -3.48
C THR A 205 31.49 -5.58 -2.37
N ASN A 206 30.20 -5.25 -2.30
CA ASN A 206 29.57 -4.65 -1.10
C ASN A 206 28.05 -4.55 -1.25
N PRO A 207 27.23 -5.47 -0.69
CA PRO A 207 25.79 -5.46 -0.95
C PRO A 207 25.10 -4.26 -0.30
N VAL A 208 24.74 -3.27 -1.11
CA VAL A 208 23.80 -2.17 -0.74
C VAL A 208 22.37 -2.71 -0.55
N PHE A 209 22.10 -3.89 -1.12
CA PHE A 209 20.79 -4.52 -1.16
C PHE A 209 20.82 -5.84 -0.38
N ASN A 210 20.19 -5.87 0.79
CA ASN A 210 20.06 -7.09 1.58
C ASN A 210 18.84 -7.88 1.07
N PHE A 211 19.05 -8.68 0.03
CA PHE A 211 18.03 -9.61 -0.45
C PHE A 211 17.87 -10.72 0.58
N GLY A 212 16.78 -10.67 1.35
CA GLY A 212 16.31 -11.84 2.11
C GLY A 212 16.29 -13.05 1.18
N LYS A 213 16.70 -14.22 1.69
CA LYS A 213 16.81 -15.46 0.90
C LYS A 213 15.52 -15.65 0.08
N PRO A 214 15.58 -15.72 -1.26
CA PRO A 214 14.39 -15.90 -2.06
C PRO A 214 13.77 -17.26 -1.73
N ASN A 215 12.60 -17.26 -1.11
CA ASN A 215 11.69 -18.40 -1.06
C ASN A 215 10.82 -18.43 -2.33
N VAL A 216 11.43 -18.21 -3.50
CA VAL A 216 10.76 -18.42 -4.78
C VAL A 216 11.23 -19.77 -5.29
N GLY A 217 10.28 -20.70 -5.39
CA GLY A 217 10.49 -22.10 -5.74
C GLY A 217 10.99 -22.27 -7.17
N THR A 218 12.27 -22.01 -7.39
CA THR A 218 13.18 -22.72 -8.30
C THR A 218 14.54 -22.03 -8.20
N LYS A 219 15.50 -22.66 -7.50
CA LYS A 219 16.91 -22.38 -7.73
C LYS A 219 17.24 -22.82 -9.16
N CYS A 220 16.93 -22.00 -10.15
CA CYS A 220 17.41 -22.21 -11.50
C CYS A 220 18.87 -21.77 -11.51
N SER A 221 19.80 -22.70 -11.72
CA SER A 221 21.22 -22.37 -11.76
C SER A 221 21.47 -21.28 -12.83
N LYS A 222 22.42 -20.36 -12.56
CA LYS A 222 22.81 -19.31 -13.53
C LYS A 222 23.06 -19.88 -14.93
N GLN A 223 23.56 -21.12 -15.00
CA GLN A 223 23.76 -21.88 -16.24
C GLN A 223 22.45 -22.25 -16.95
N LYS A 224 21.44 -22.78 -16.23
CA LYS A 224 20.12 -23.11 -16.82
C LYS A 224 19.39 -21.88 -17.34
N ILE A 225 19.48 -20.75 -16.63
CA ILE A 225 18.92 -19.47 -17.09
C ILE A 225 19.63 -19.00 -18.36
N LYS A 226 20.98 -18.98 -18.39
CA LYS A 226 21.77 -18.65 -19.60
C LYS A 226 21.42 -19.55 -20.79
N THR A 227 21.26 -20.84 -20.58
CA THR A 227 20.89 -21.79 -21.65
C THR A 227 19.46 -21.58 -22.13
N LYS A 228 18.49 -21.35 -21.23
CA LYS A 228 17.10 -21.02 -21.57
C LYS A 228 17.03 -19.69 -22.33
N LEU A 229 17.79 -18.67 -21.92
CA LEU A 229 17.87 -17.37 -22.60
C LEU A 229 18.49 -17.48 -23.98
N LYS A 230 19.63 -18.17 -24.13
CA LYS A 230 20.26 -18.41 -25.44
C LYS A 230 19.31 -19.13 -26.40
N LYS A 231 18.52 -20.07 -25.89
CA LYS A 231 17.51 -20.81 -26.67
C LYS A 231 16.34 -19.91 -27.09
N LEU A 232 15.85 -19.05 -26.20
CA LEU A 232 14.77 -18.09 -26.48
C LEU A 232 15.22 -16.98 -27.45
N LEU A 233 16.44 -16.45 -27.29
CA LEU A 233 17.00 -15.42 -28.16
C LEU A 233 17.35 -15.97 -29.56
N LYS A 234 17.89 -17.19 -29.66
CA LYS A 234 18.11 -17.85 -30.97
C LYS A 234 16.81 -18.03 -31.77
N ASN A 235 15.70 -18.34 -31.10
CA ASN A 235 14.42 -18.57 -31.74
C ASN A 235 13.67 -17.28 -32.12
N ARG A 236 14.13 -16.10 -31.68
CA ARG A 236 13.54 -14.80 -32.03
C ARG A 236 14.34 -13.99 -33.06
N ILE A 237 15.58 -14.39 -33.38
CA ILE A 237 16.43 -13.73 -34.40
C ILE A 237 16.19 -14.30 -35.82
N LEU A 238 15.28 -15.27 -35.97
CA LEU A 238 14.97 -15.91 -37.27
C LEU A 238 13.48 -15.86 -37.66
N LYS A 239 12.78 -14.76 -37.32
CA LYS A 239 11.49 -14.42 -37.95
C LYS A 239 11.43 -12.92 -38.22
#